data_AF-A0A943KGY4-F1
#
_entry.id   AF-A0A943KGY4-F1
#
_cell.length_a   1.000
_cell.length_b   1.000
_cell.length_c   1.000
_cell.angle_alpha   90.00
_cell.angle_beta   90.00
_cell.angle_gamma   90.00
#
_symmetry.space_group_name_H-M   'P 1'
#
loop_
_entity.id
_entity.type
_entity.pdbx_description
1 polymer ?
#
loop_
_entity_poly.entity_id
_entity_poly.type
_entity_poly.pdbx_seq_one_letter_code
_entity_poly.pdbx_strand_id
1 'polypeptide(L)'
;MIGNLINKQKQERHLEQVAKNTGRSYIYGDLKTAQNLVNKFSGKGVFVKENMESVVTNKIIGIYKDNNGNSYESNVIIVTSKTGSHVYPGFPIKIDGGKKND
;
A
#
# COMPACT_ATOMS: atom_id res chain seq x y z
N MET A 1 10.17 15.55 -7.85
CA MET A 1 9.25 14.47 -8.31
C MET A 1 7.95 14.52 -7.51
N ILE A 2 6.81 14.62 -8.19
CA ILE A 2 5.47 14.75 -7.56
C ILE A 2 4.98 13.41 -6.94
N GLY A 3 5.57 12.28 -7.35
CA GLY A 3 5.22 10.94 -6.87
C GLY A 3 5.56 10.64 -5.40
N ASN A 4 6.21 11.54 -4.67
CA ASN A 4 6.50 11.33 -3.25
C ASN A 4 5.46 11.99 -2.32
N LEU A 5 4.55 12.82 -2.83
CA LEU A 5 3.53 13.48 -2.02
C LEU A 5 2.24 12.64 -2.00
N ILE A 6 1.64 12.46 -0.82
CA ILE A 6 0.34 11.81 -0.71
C ILE A 6 -0.76 12.65 -1.38
N ASN A 7 -1.54 12.00 -2.22
CA ASN A 7 -2.80 12.51 -2.69
C ASN A 7 -3.88 12.28 -1.62
N LYS A 8 -4.24 13.33 -0.89
CA LYS A 8 -5.20 13.28 0.23
C LYS A 8 -6.52 12.61 -0.15
N GLN A 9 -7.15 13.05 -1.24
CA GLN A 9 -8.46 12.53 -1.67
C GLN A 9 -8.42 11.03 -1.98
N LYS A 10 -7.34 10.54 -2.61
CA LYS A 10 -7.17 9.11 -2.88
C LYS A 10 -6.88 8.35 -1.59
N GLN A 11 -6.06 8.90 -0.70
CA GLN A 11 -5.62 8.24 0.54
C GLN A 11 -6.73 8.10 1.58
N GLU A 12 -7.63 9.08 1.71
CA GLU A 12 -8.69 9.08 2.72
C GLU A 12 -9.55 7.81 2.68
N ARG A 13 -9.75 7.23 1.50
CA ARG A 13 -10.50 5.97 1.29
C ARG A 13 -9.80 4.71 1.82
N HIS A 14 -8.58 4.85 2.32
CA HIS A 14 -7.72 3.79 2.86
C HIS A 14 -7.22 4.09 4.28
N LEU A 15 -7.74 5.13 4.93
CA LEU A 15 -7.46 5.41 6.34
C LEU A 15 -8.44 4.65 7.22
N GLU A 16 -7.97 4.11 8.36
CA GLU A 16 -8.79 3.33 9.28
C GLU A 16 -10.11 4.03 9.63
N GLN A 17 -10.06 5.32 9.96
CA GLN A 17 -11.24 6.11 10.35
C GLN A 17 -12.37 6.12 9.32
N VAL A 18 -12.06 5.95 8.03
CA VAL A 18 -13.05 5.94 6.94
C VAL A 18 -13.36 4.51 6.49
N ALA A 19 -12.32 3.69 6.33
CA ALA A 19 -12.41 2.42 5.63
C ALA A 19 -12.87 1.25 6.53
N LYS A 20 -12.65 1.33 7.85
CA LYS A 20 -13.00 0.26 8.80
C LYS A 20 -14.47 -0.14 8.72
N ASN A 21 -15.36 0.85 8.62
CA ASN A 21 -16.82 0.67 8.58
C ASN A 21 -17.39 0.44 7.17
N THR A 22 -16.57 0.49 6.12
CA THR A 22 -17.02 0.37 4.72
C THR A 22 -16.62 -0.95 4.06
N GLY A 23 -16.05 -1.88 4.82
CA GLY A 23 -15.56 -3.15 4.26
C GLY A 23 -14.31 -3.01 3.39
N ARG A 24 -13.66 -1.84 3.40
CA ARG A 24 -12.45 -1.58 2.59
C ARG A 24 -11.17 -1.90 3.35
N SER A 25 -10.11 -2.21 2.61
CA SER A 25 -8.75 -2.29 3.13
C SER A 25 -8.28 -0.94 3.67
N TYR A 26 -7.56 -0.95 4.80
CA TYR A 26 -7.11 0.27 5.47
C TYR A 26 -5.76 0.15 6.15
N ILE A 27 -4.96 1.21 6.09
CA ILE A 27 -3.74 1.33 6.89
C ILE A 27 -4.08 1.76 8.31
N TYR A 28 -3.24 1.36 9.27
CA TYR A 28 -3.27 1.91 10.61
C TYR A 28 -2.72 3.35 10.59
N GLY A 29 -3.37 4.23 11.35
CA GLY A 29 -2.99 5.65 11.45
C GLY A 29 -3.67 6.56 10.43
N ASP A 30 -2.99 7.65 10.11
CA ASP A 30 -3.54 8.84 9.45
C ASP A 30 -2.79 9.23 8.16
N LEU A 31 -3.11 10.40 7.60
CA LEU A 31 -2.40 10.94 6.42
C LEU A 31 -0.90 11.12 6.67
N LYS A 32 -0.49 11.49 7.89
CA LYS A 32 0.93 11.62 8.24
C LYS A 32 1.62 10.26 8.20
N THR A 33 0.94 9.23 8.68
CA THR A 33 1.40 7.83 8.61
C THR A 33 1.55 7.38 7.16
N ALA A 34 0.56 7.67 6.31
CA ALA A 34 0.64 7.40 4.87
C ALA A 34 1.85 8.08 4.21
N GLN A 35 2.07 9.36 4.52
CA GLN A 35 3.20 10.13 3.98
C GLN A 35 4.55 9.55 4.44
N ASN A 36 4.64 9.12 5.69
CA ASN A 36 5.84 8.48 6.23
C ASN A 36 6.12 7.14 5.53
N LEU A 37 5.08 6.36 5.22
CA LEU A 37 5.24 5.11 4.47
C LEU A 37 5.81 5.37 3.07
N VAL A 38 5.27 6.35 2.33
CA VAL A 38 5.82 6.73 1.01
C VAL A 38 7.26 7.20 1.13
N ASN A 39 7.55 8.13 2.05
CA ASN A 39 8.90 8.66 2.25
C ASN A 39 9.92 7.57 2.58
N LYS A 40 9.50 6.58 3.38
CA LYS A 40 10.39 5.52 3.86
C LYS A 40 10.63 4.44 2.82
N PHE A 41 9.61 4.10 2.02
CA PHE A 41 9.58 2.85 1.28
C PHE A 41 9.44 2.98 -0.23
N SER A 42 9.06 4.15 -0.76
CA SER A 42 8.95 4.37 -2.21
C SER A 42 10.26 4.05 -2.92
N GLY A 43 10.20 3.18 -3.94
CA GLY A 43 11.35 2.72 -4.73
C GLY A 43 12.24 1.66 -4.06
N LYS A 44 11.78 1.01 -2.98
CA LYS A 44 12.53 -0.03 -2.24
C LYS A 44 11.90 -1.42 -2.28
N GLY A 45 10.70 -1.54 -2.84
CA GLY A 45 9.95 -2.77 -2.99
C GLY A 45 10.01 -3.35 -4.40
N VAL A 46 9.05 -4.25 -4.67
CA VAL A 46 8.90 -4.93 -5.95
C VAL A 46 7.80 -4.23 -6.75
N PHE A 47 8.14 -3.73 -7.94
CA PHE A 47 7.16 -3.18 -8.85
C PHE A 47 6.30 -4.30 -9.43
N VAL A 48 5.02 -4.27 -9.10
CA VAL A 48 4.03 -5.24 -9.59
C VAL A 48 3.35 -4.71 -10.86
N LYS A 49 3.38 -3.38 -11.04
CA LYS A 49 3.05 -2.63 -12.26
C LYS A 49 3.93 -1.39 -12.30
N GLU A 50 3.97 -0.69 -13.44
CA GLU A 50 4.78 0.53 -13.67
C GLU A 50 4.70 1.54 -12.51
N ASN A 51 3.52 1.69 -11.91
CA ASN A 51 3.26 2.67 -10.85
C ASN A 51 2.76 2.05 -9.53
N MET A 52 2.89 0.73 -9.36
CA MET A 52 2.42 0.00 -8.18
C MET A 52 3.54 -0.84 -7.62
N GLU A 53 3.89 -0.58 -6.38
CA GLU A 53 5.02 -1.15 -5.68
C GLU A 53 4.52 -1.90 -4.45
N SER A 54 4.95 -3.15 -4.28
CA SER A 54 4.71 -3.95 -3.10
C SER A 54 5.94 -3.94 -2.20
N VAL A 55 5.77 -3.54 -0.94
CA VAL A 55 6.89 -3.41 -0.01
C VAL A 55 6.67 -4.30 1.21
N VAL A 56 7.62 -5.20 1.46
CA VAL A 56 7.71 -5.93 2.73
C VAL A 56 8.23 -4.99 3.81
N THR A 57 7.51 -4.92 4.93
CA THR A 57 7.84 -4.05 6.06
C THR A 57 8.06 -4.88 7.31
N ASN A 58 8.84 -4.34 8.26
CA ASN A 58 9.13 -5.03 9.53
C ASN A 58 7.97 -4.96 10.54
N LYS A 59 6.85 -4.32 10.18
CA LYS A 59 5.69 -4.10 11.06
C LYS A 59 4.42 -4.22 10.22
N ILE A 60 3.38 -4.82 10.74
CA ILE A 60 2.07 -4.80 10.09
C ILE A 60 1.60 -3.34 9.96
N ILE A 61 1.19 -2.95 8.75
CA ILE A 61 0.83 -1.56 8.43
C ILE A 61 -0.68 -1.35 8.28
N GLY A 62 -1.48 -2.42 8.28
CA GLY A 62 -2.93 -2.32 8.16
C GLY A 62 -3.63 -3.65 7.88
N ILE A 63 -4.92 -3.54 7.59
CA ILE A 63 -5.81 -4.66 7.27
C ILE A 63 -6.17 -4.66 5.79
N TYR A 64 -5.78 -5.71 5.09
CA TYR A 64 -6.28 -6.04 3.75
C TYR A 64 -7.60 -6.81 3.88
N LYS A 65 -8.63 -6.35 3.16
CA LYS A 65 -9.90 -7.05 3.02
C LYS A 65 -10.02 -7.65 1.62
N ASP A 66 -10.32 -8.94 1.56
CA ASP A 66 -10.57 -9.64 0.30
C ASP A 66 -12.03 -9.48 -0.15
N ASN A 67 -12.35 -10.02 -1.33
CA ASN A 67 -13.71 -9.95 -1.89
C ASN A 67 -14.72 -10.85 -1.14
N ASN A 68 -14.25 -11.74 -0.27
CA ASN A 68 -15.07 -12.65 0.54
C ASN A 68 -15.38 -12.04 1.92
N GLY A 69 -14.85 -10.86 2.24
CA GLY A 69 -15.01 -10.19 3.53
C GLY A 69 -13.98 -10.60 4.59
N ASN A 70 -13.02 -11.46 4.25
CA ASN A 70 -11.96 -11.84 5.17
C ASN A 70 -10.97 -10.68 5.35
N SER A 71 -10.42 -10.58 6.56
CA SER A 71 -9.48 -9.53 6.96
C SER A 71 -8.13 -10.12 7.32
N TYR A 72 -7.06 -9.53 6.78
CA TYR A 72 -5.70 -10.01 6.96
C TYR A 72 -4.78 -8.86 7.33
N GLU A 73 -3.98 -9.06 8.37
CA GLU A 73 -2.84 -8.20 8.65
C GLU A 73 -1.87 -8.24 7.47
N SER A 74 -1.48 -7.07 6.98
CA SER A 74 -0.77 -6.98 5.71
C SER A 74 0.34 -5.95 5.69
N ASN A 75 1.15 -6.06 4.63
CA ASN A 75 2.21 -5.12 4.27
C ASN A 75 1.65 -4.01 3.37
N VAL A 76 2.52 -3.13 2.85
CA VAL A 76 2.10 -1.93 2.12
C VAL A 76 2.22 -2.11 0.61
N ILE A 77 1.20 -1.66 -0.11
CA ILE A 77 1.28 -1.28 -1.51
C ILE A 77 1.39 0.24 -1.59
N ILE A 78 2.34 0.72 -2.39
CA ILE A 78 2.48 2.12 -2.75
C ILE A 78 2.07 2.28 -4.21
N VAL A 79 1.11 3.16 -4.48
CA VAL A 79 0.70 3.51 -5.84
C VAL A 79 1.05 4.96 -6.11
N THR A 80 1.89 5.19 -7.11
CA THR A 80 2.29 6.51 -7.56
C THR A 80 1.45 6.96 -8.76
N SER A 81 1.24 8.27 -8.90
CA SER A 81 0.54 8.84 -10.05
C SER A 81 0.93 10.29 -10.28
N LYS A 82 0.50 10.87 -11.40
CA LYS A 82 0.70 12.30 -11.71
C LYS A 82 0.15 13.24 -10.63
N THR A 83 -0.90 12.83 -9.92
CA THR A 83 -1.54 13.64 -8.87
C THR A 83 -1.02 13.35 -7.46
N GLY A 84 0.10 12.62 -7.34
CA GLY A 84 0.64 12.12 -6.09
C GLY A 84 0.32 10.65 -5.83
N SER A 85 0.69 10.19 -4.64
CA SER A 85 0.68 8.79 -4.25
C SER A 85 -0.40 8.46 -3.25
N HIS A 86 -0.75 7.18 -3.17
CA HIS A 86 -1.54 6.65 -2.07
C HIS A 86 -1.04 5.27 -1.71
N VAL A 87 -1.32 4.86 -0.49
CA VAL A 87 -0.90 3.59 0.08
C VAL A 87 -2.10 2.85 0.62
N TYR A 88 -2.06 1.53 0.49
CA TYR A 88 -3.06 0.63 1.05
C TYR A 88 -2.41 -0.70 1.43
N PRO A 89 -3.00 -1.46 2.36
CA PRO A 89 -2.45 -2.75 2.73
C PRO A 89 -2.71 -3.79 1.65
N GLY A 90 -1.73 -4.64 1.39
CA GLY A 90 -1.84 -5.75 0.45
C GLY A 90 -0.79 -6.80 0.71
N PHE A 91 -1.05 -8.02 0.24
CA PHE A 91 -0.10 -9.10 0.41
C PHE A 91 1.21 -8.80 -0.32
N PRO A 92 2.35 -8.96 0.35
CA PRO A 92 3.63 -8.79 -0.31
C PRO A 92 3.77 -9.85 -1.39
N ILE A 93 4.23 -9.47 -2.58
CA ILE A 93 4.66 -10.46 -3.56
C ILE A 93 5.96 -11.08 -3.03
N LYS A 94 5.91 -12.36 -2.66
CA LYS A 94 7.13 -13.15 -2.48
C LYS A 94 7.75 -13.30 -3.87
N ILE A 95 8.97 -12.79 -4.04
CA ILE A 95 9.77 -13.17 -5.21
C ILE A 95 10.21 -14.61 -4.93
N ASP A 96 9.48 -15.59 -5.43
CA ASP A 96 10.01 -16.95 -5.49
C ASP A 96 11.23 -16.90 -6.43
N GLY A 97 12.38 -17.29 -5.90
CA GLY A 97 13.63 -17.36 -6.64
C GLY A 97 13.63 -18.46 -7.70
N GLY A 98 12.89 -18.29 -8.80
CA GLY A 98 12.91 -19.16 -9.99
C GLY A 98 11.58 -19.06 -10.76
N LYS A 99 11.53 -18.77 -12.05
CA LYS A 99 12.43 -19.12 -13.16
C LYS A 99 12.62 -17.94 -14.11
N LYS A 100 13.84 -17.76 -14.61
CA LYS A 100 14.05 -17.30 -15.98
C LYS A 100 13.50 -18.41 -16.89
N ASN A 101 12.51 -18.10 -17.71
CA ASN A 101 12.27 -18.92 -18.88
C ASN A 101 13.10 -18.31 -20.01
N ASP A 102 14.09 -19.08 -20.47
CA ASP A 102 14.69 -18.94 -21.80
C ASP A 102 13.62 -19.04 -22.90
#